data_AF-A0A819L4I3-F1
#
_entry.id   AF-A0A819L4I3-F1
#
_cell.length_a   1.000
_cell.length_b   1.000
_cell.length_c   1.000
_cell.angle_alpha   90.00
_cell.angle_beta   90.00
_cell.angle_gamma   90.00
#
_symmetry.space_group_name_H-M   'P 1'
#
loop_
_entity.id
_entity.type
_entity.pdbx_description
1 polymer ?
#
loop_
_entity_poly.entity_id
_entity_poly.type
_entity_poly.pdbx_seq_one_letter_code
_entity_poly.pdbx_strand_id
1 'polypeptide(L)'
;MGSSFTLTLANIFMWKWQKELVRRQGMTGEFYGRYIDDIFMTWNRSENDLKKLLDDASTWHPNIKLEYKVSKSLPFLDVVLTNNNGILSTSVYHKPAAEPYVVPFISDHP
;
A
#
# COMPACT_ATOMS: atom_id res chain seq x y z
N MET A 1 13.45 9.11 12.76
CA MET A 1 12.42 10.04 12.24
C MET A 1 13.15 11.26 11.69
N GLY A 2 13.15 11.45 10.36
CA GLY A 2 13.88 12.54 9.72
C GLY A 2 13.31 13.92 10.03
N SER A 3 14.02 14.99 9.68
CA SER A 3 13.51 16.36 9.85
C SER A 3 12.18 16.55 9.09
N SER A 4 11.26 17.38 9.61
CA SER A 4 10.00 17.70 8.91
C SER A 4 10.21 18.19 7.48
N PHE A 5 11.35 18.85 7.21
CA PHE A 5 11.72 19.28 5.87
C PHE A 5 12.03 18.10 4.95
N THR A 6 12.79 17.11 5.42
CA THR A 6 13.13 15.91 4.65
C THR A 6 11.88 15.12 4.27
N LEU A 7 10.93 14.98 5.19
CA LEU A 7 9.66 14.29 4.93
C LEU A 7 8.83 15.01 3.86
N THR A 8 8.82 16.35 3.88
CA THR A 8 8.12 17.16 2.88
C THR A 8 8.74 16.98 1.51
N LEU A 9 10.08 17.03 1.41
CA LEU A 9 10.80 16.84 0.15
C LEU A 9 10.58 15.43 -0.42
N ALA A 10 10.61 14.40 0.41
CA ALA A 10 10.31 13.02 0.01
C ALA A 10 8.88 12.91 -0.54
N ASN A 11 7.89 13.51 0.13
CA ASN A 11 6.51 13.50 -0.33
C ASN A 11 6.32 14.18 -1.69
N ILE A 12 6.99 15.32 -1.93
CA ILE A 12 6.95 16.05 -3.21
C ILE A 12 7.58 15.22 -4.33
N PHE A 13 8.75 14.63 -4.06
CA PHE A 13 9.44 13.78 -5.02
C PHE A 13 8.59 12.56 -5.40
N MET A 14 8.06 11.85 -4.40
CA MET A 14 7.18 10.70 -4.62
C MET A 14 5.89 11.10 -5.33
N TRP A 15 5.36 12.31 -5.07
CA TRP A 15 4.20 12.82 -5.80
C TRP A 15 4.51 13.02 -7.30
N LYS A 16 5.68 13.57 -7.63
CA LYS A 16 6.10 13.75 -9.03
C LYS A 16 6.27 12.40 -9.73
N TRP A 17 6.86 11.42 -9.05
CA TRP A 17 7.03 10.07 -9.59
C TRP A 17 5.68 9.36 -9.78
N GLN A 18 4.81 9.35 -8.76
CA GLN A 18 3.52 8.64 -8.83
C GLN A 18 2.55 9.25 -9.84
N LYS A 19 2.69 10.55 -10.16
CA LYS A 19 1.79 11.25 -11.08
C LYS A 19 1.69 10.52 -12.43
N GLU A 20 2.80 9.98 -12.92
CA GLU A 20 2.81 9.21 -14.16
C GLU A 20 2.14 7.83 -13.99
N LEU A 21 2.30 7.18 -12.84
CA LEU A 21 1.64 5.92 -12.51
C LEU A 21 0.12 6.07 -12.47
N VAL A 22 -0.38 7.08 -11.75
CA VAL A 22 -1.81 7.39 -11.66
C VAL A 22 -2.38 7.75 -13.04
N ARG A 23 -1.61 8.51 -13.85
CA ARG A 23 -2.03 8.85 -15.22
C ARG A 23 -2.18 7.61 -16.10
N ARG A 24 -1.25 6.65 -16.01
CA ARG A 24 -1.26 5.41 -16.80
C ARG A 24 -2.28 4.39 -16.32
N GLN A 25 -2.56 4.37 -15.02
CA GLN A 25 -3.60 3.53 -14.43
C GLN A 25 -4.96 3.79 -15.11
N GLY A 26 -5.28 5.07 -15.34
CA GLY A 26 -6.47 5.49 -16.08
C GLY A 26 -7.60 5.97 -15.14
N MET A 27 -8.50 6.79 -15.70
CA MET A 27 -9.47 7.57 -14.91
C MET A 27 -10.74 6.81 -14.46
N THR A 28 -10.88 5.52 -14.77
CA THR A 28 -12.17 4.82 -14.65
C THR A 28 -12.26 3.95 -13.40
N GLY A 29 -12.85 4.49 -12.33
CA GLY A 29 -13.44 3.72 -11.23
C GLY A 29 -12.46 2.92 -10.35
N GLU A 30 -11.17 3.14 -10.49
CA GLU A 30 -10.14 2.48 -9.70
C GLU A 30 -9.67 3.38 -8.55
N PHE A 31 -9.43 2.78 -7.39
CA PHE A 31 -8.85 3.43 -6.23
C PHE A 31 -7.33 3.45 -6.32
N TYR A 32 -6.73 4.56 -5.89
CA TYR A 32 -5.30 4.72 -5.68
C TYR A 32 -5.08 5.48 -4.36
N GLY A 33 -4.27 4.92 -3.47
CA GLY A 33 -3.90 5.52 -2.19
C GLY A 33 -2.42 5.31 -1.91
N ARG A 34 -1.79 6.30 -1.29
CA ARG A 34 -0.41 6.21 -0.80
C ARG A 34 -0.35 6.63 0.66
N TYR A 35 0.34 5.84 1.47
CA TYR A 35 0.72 6.19 2.83
C TYR A 35 2.25 6.15 2.97
N ILE A 36 2.89 7.33 2.95
CA ILE A 36 4.34 7.48 2.92
C ILE A 36 4.95 6.69 1.76
N ASP A 37 5.51 5.51 2.05
CA ASP A 37 6.17 4.62 1.09
C ASP A 37 5.24 3.51 0.58
N ASP A 38 4.15 3.23 1.28
CA ASP A 38 3.20 2.17 0.93
C ASP A 38 2.16 2.66 -0.07
N ILE A 39 1.99 1.94 -1.18
CA ILE A 39 1.04 2.26 -2.24
C ILE A 39 0.00 1.13 -2.33
N PHE A 40 -1.27 1.51 -2.39
CA PHE A 40 -2.38 0.61 -2.67
C PHE A 40 -3.15 1.09 -3.89
N MET A 41 -3.44 0.18 -4.81
CA MET A 41 -4.24 0.47 -5.99
C MET A 41 -5.13 -0.72 -6.36
N THR A 42 -6.31 -0.42 -6.92
CA THR A 42 -7.18 -1.43 -7.53
C THR A 42 -6.99 -1.43 -9.03
N TRP A 43 -7.18 -2.59 -9.67
CA TRP A 43 -7.02 -2.75 -11.10
C TRP A 43 -8.15 -3.59 -11.67
N ASN A 44 -8.81 -3.08 -12.71
CA ASN A 44 -9.96 -3.74 -13.32
C ASN A 44 -9.64 -4.42 -14.66
N ARG A 45 -8.40 -4.32 -15.16
CA ARG A 45 -7.96 -4.95 -16.42
C ARG A 45 -7.18 -6.25 -16.17
N SER A 46 -6.54 -6.78 -17.21
CA SER A 46 -5.70 -7.97 -17.12
C SER A 46 -4.57 -7.80 -16.10
N GLU A 47 -4.34 -8.83 -15.29
CA GLU A 47 -3.20 -8.89 -14.36
C GLU A 47 -1.86 -8.74 -15.07
N ASN A 48 -1.76 -9.22 -16.32
CA ASN A 48 -0.54 -9.12 -17.11
C ASN A 48 -0.20 -7.67 -17.48
N ASP A 49 -1.22 -6.85 -17.75
CA ASP A 49 -1.03 -5.44 -18.06
C ASP A 49 -0.65 -4.64 -16.80
N LEU A 50 -1.18 -5.05 -15.64
CA LEU A 50 -0.76 -4.49 -14.35
C LEU A 50 0.72 -4.78 -14.07
N LYS A 51 1.16 -6.02 -14.24
CA LYS A 51 2.56 -6.40 -14.04
C LYS A 51 3.49 -5.60 -14.95
N LYS A 52 3.15 -5.49 -16.24
CA LYS A 52 3.91 -4.64 -17.19
C LYS A 52 3.98 -3.19 -16.73
N LEU A 53 2.87 -2.61 -16.26
CA LEU A 53 2.85 -1.24 -15.77
C LEU A 53 3.77 -1.05 -14.55
N LEU A 54 3.77 -2.01 -13.62
CA LEU A 54 4.58 -1.96 -12.40
C LEU A 54 6.07 -2.22 -12.67
N ASP A 55 6.37 -3.12 -13.62
CA ASP A 55 7.72 -3.37 -14.08
C ASP A 55 8.27 -2.13 -14.81
N ASP A 56 7.49 -1.53 -15.70
CA ASP A 56 7.82 -0.25 -16.34
C ASP A 56 8.08 0.85 -15.30
N ALA A 57 7.21 0.95 -14.29
CA ALA A 57 7.34 1.96 -13.24
C ALA A 57 8.62 1.80 -12.40
N SER A 58 9.08 0.56 -12.21
CA SER A 58 10.36 0.27 -11.57
C SER A 58 11.58 0.72 -12.39
N THR A 59 11.41 1.01 -13.68
CA THR A 59 12.50 1.53 -14.55
C THR A 59 12.57 3.06 -14.62
N TRP A 60 11.54 3.77 -14.14
CA TRP A 60 11.47 5.23 -14.30
C TRP A 60 12.54 5.98 -13.51
N HIS A 61 13.08 5.36 -12.46
CA HIS A 61 14.11 5.98 -11.65
C HIS A 61 15.12 4.91 -11.20
N PRO A 62 16.44 5.13 -11.39
CA PRO A 62 17.47 4.12 -11.10
C PRO A 62 17.52 3.69 -9.63
N ASN A 63 17.07 4.57 -8.72
CA ASN A 63 17.10 4.33 -7.28
C ASN A 63 15.73 3.97 -6.68
N ILE A 64 14.68 3.80 -7.49
CA ILE A 64 13.35 3.40 -6.99
C ILE A 64 13.04 2.02 -7.55
N LYS A 65 12.95 1.02 -6.68
CA LYS A 65 12.52 -0.33 -7.03
C LYS A 65 11.18 -0.60 -6.35
N LEU A 66 10.18 -0.99 -7.13
CA LEU A 66 8.88 -1.33 -6.58
C LEU A 66 8.85 -2.80 -6.19
N GLU A 67 8.50 -3.07 -4.94
CA GLU A 67 8.10 -4.40 -4.51
C GLU A 67 6.58 -4.42 -4.44
N TYR A 68 5.95 -5.25 -5.27
CA TYR A 68 4.51 -5.30 -5.38
C TYR A 68 3.98 -6.72 -5.18
N LYS A 69 2.77 -6.82 -4.63
CA LYS A 69 2.04 -8.08 -4.48
C LYS A 69 0.63 -7.89 -5.02
N VAL A 70 0.23 -8.74 -5.96
CA VAL A 70 -1.11 -8.75 -6.55
C VAL A 70 -1.88 -9.93 -5.98
N SER A 71 -3.04 -9.67 -5.38
CA SER A 71 -3.94 -10.69 -4.85
C SER A 71 -5.33 -10.08 -4.63
N LYS A 72 -6.35 -10.93 -4.55
CA LYS A 72 -7.71 -10.52 -4.15
C LYS A 72 -7.81 -10.16 -2.68
N SER A 73 -6.91 -10.68 -1.84
CA SER A 73 -6.80 -10.34 -0.43
C SER A 73 -5.34 -10.01 -0.09
N LEU A 74 -5.12 -8.82 0.48
CA LEU A 74 -3.80 -8.27 0.78
C LEU A 74 -3.85 -7.52 2.12
N PRO A 75 -2.86 -7.73 3.00
CA PRO A 75 -2.63 -6.82 4.11
C PRO A 75 -2.04 -5.51 3.60
N PHE A 76 -2.53 -4.38 4.11
CA PHE A 76 -2.03 -3.02 3.87
C PHE A 76 -2.11 -2.25 5.19
N LEU A 77 -0.97 -1.79 5.71
CA LEU A 77 -0.86 -1.24 7.06
C LEU A 77 -1.44 -2.22 8.10
N ASP A 78 -2.40 -1.79 8.91
CA ASP A 78 -3.06 -2.58 9.95
C ASP A 78 -4.43 -3.15 9.50
N VAL A 79 -4.71 -3.15 8.19
CA VAL A 79 -5.95 -3.69 7.62
C VAL A 79 -5.70 -4.76 6.57
N VAL A 80 -6.60 -5.74 6.48
CA VAL A 80 -6.70 -6.66 5.35
C VAL A 80 -7.78 -6.15 4.42
N LEU A 81 -7.38 -5.91 3.19
CA LEU A 81 -8.27 -5.53 2.10
C LEU A 81 -8.62 -6.78 1.31
N THR A 82 -9.91 -7.10 1.21
CA THR A 82 -10.41 -8.26 0.45
C THR A 82 -11.41 -7.77 -0.59
N ASN A 83 -11.16 -8.11 -1.86
CA ASN A 83 -12.05 -7.84 -2.97
C ASN A 83 -13.08 -8.97 -3.11
N ASN A 84 -14.33 -8.67 -2.78
CA ASN A 84 -15.48 -9.55 -2.93
C ASN A 84 -16.26 -9.15 -4.20
N ASN A 85 -15.81 -9.61 -5.36
CA ASN A 85 -16.46 -9.39 -6.66
C ASN A 85 -16.79 -7.91 -6.97
N GLY A 86 -15.86 -7.00 -6.65
CA GLY A 86 -16.00 -5.56 -6.88
C GLY A 86 -16.37 -4.75 -5.63
N ILE A 87 -16.69 -5.42 -4.52
CA ILE A 87 -16.90 -4.77 -3.22
C ILE A 87 -15.63 -4.96 -2.38
N LEU A 88 -14.99 -3.84 -2.02
CA LEU A 88 -13.81 -3.85 -1.15
C LEU A 88 -14.25 -3.95 0.31
N SER A 89 -13.89 -5.05 0.95
CA SER A 89 -14.07 -5.28 2.40
C SER A 89 -12.77 -4.99 3.14
N THR A 90 -12.87 -4.40 4.33
CA THR A 90 -11.74 -4.17 5.24
C THR A 90 -11.95 -4.93 6.55
N SER A 91 -10.89 -5.58 7.02
CA SER A 91 -10.84 -6.23 8.34
C SER A 91 -9.56 -5.83 9.05
N VAL A 92 -9.54 -5.87 10.39
CA VAL A 92 -8.32 -5.57 11.15
C VAL A 92 -7.28 -6.67 10.95
N TYR A 93 -6.07 -6.31 10.50
CA TYR A 93 -4.97 -7.25 10.34
C TYR A 93 -4.29 -7.50 11.69
N HIS A 94 -4.30 -8.76 12.14
CA HIS A 94 -3.54 -9.20 13.29
C HIS A 94 -2.32 -9.98 12.78
N LYS A 95 -1.11 -9.50 13.10
CA LYS A 95 0.12 -10.24 12.79
C LYS A 95 0.06 -11.60 13.49
N PRO A 96 0.46 -12.71 12.84
CA PRO A 96 0.42 -14.05 13.45
C PRO A 96 1.22 -14.17 14.76
N ALA A 97 2.20 -13.29 14.96
CA ALA A 97 3.06 -13.23 16.15
C ALA A 97 2.59 -12.21 17.21
N ALA A 98 1.45 -11.53 16.99
CA ALA A 98 0.85 -10.72 18.03
C ALA A 98 0.14 -11.67 19.01
N GLU A 99 0.89 -12.23 19.96
CA GLU A 99 0.29 -12.71 21.19
C GLU A 99 -0.39 -11.49 21.85
N PRO A 100 -1.72 -11.48 22.03
CA PRO A 100 -2.31 -10.48 22.88
C PRO A 100 -1.78 -10.77 24.28
N TYR A 101 -0.76 -10.02 24.70
CA TYR A 101 -0.41 -9.91 26.11
C TYR A 101 -1.57 -9.21 26.81
N VAL A 102 -2.64 -9.97 27.07
CA VAL A 102 -3.72 -9.54 27.93
C VAL A 102 -3.18 -9.64 29.34
N VAL A 103 -2.90 -8.48 29.95
CA VAL A 103 -2.60 -8.44 31.38
C VAL A 103 -3.80 -9.02 32.12
N PRO A 104 -3.63 -10.10 32.90
CA PRO A 104 -4.71 -10.66 33.68
C PRO A 104 -5.32 -9.60 34.59
N PHE A 105 -6.63 -9.68 34.86
CA PHE A 105 -7.33 -8.76 35.76
C PHE A 105 -6.68 -8.65 37.16
N ILE A 106 -5.96 -9.69 37.58
CA ILE A 106 -5.23 -9.77 38.86
C ILE A 106 -3.77 -9.29 38.78
N SER A 107 -3.33 -8.73 37.65
CA SER A 107 -1.97 -8.25 37.49
C SER A 107 -1.77 -6.94 38.25
N ASP A 108 -1.03 -7.00 39.36
CA ASP A 108 -0.60 -5.85 40.15
C ASP A 108 0.70 -5.30 39.55
N HIS A 109 0.58 -4.62 38.40
CA HIS A 109 1.72 -3.94 37.78
C HIS A 109 1.89 -2.56 38.44
N PRO A 110 3.10 -2.19 38.90
CA PRO A 110 3.34 -0.94 39.63
C PRO A 110 3.15 0.32 38.79
#